data_AF-A0A537WP05-F1
#
_entry.id   AF-A0A537WP05-F1
#
_cell.length_a   1.000
_cell.length_b   1.000
_cell.length_c   1.000
_cell.angle_alpha   90.00
_cell.angle_beta   90.00
_cell.angle_gamma   90.00
#
_symmetry.space_group_name_H-M   'P 1'
#
loop_
_entity.id
_entity.type
_entity.pdbx_description
1 polymer ?
#
loop_
_entity_poly.entity_id
_entity_poly.type
_entity_poly.pdbx_seq_one_letter_code
_entity_poly.pdbx_strand_id
1 'polypeptide(L)' 'DEHAILDECERGEDAAKRAYEEALQQDLPADVRTMIGKQYREVKMNHDSVRDMRNAMA' A
#
# COMPACT_ATOMS: atom_id res chain seq x y z
N ASP A 1 -5.43 -20.46 8.01
CA ASP A 1 -6.56 -20.12 7.14
C ASP A 1 -6.04 -19.12 6.12
N GLU A 2 -6.28 -19.34 4.82
CA GLU A 2 -5.82 -18.46 3.74
C GLU A 2 -6.42 -17.06 3.88
N HIS A 3 -7.64 -16.96 4.41
CA HIS A 3 -8.28 -15.67 4.68
C HIS A 3 -7.51 -14.84 5.72
N ALA A 4 -7.08 -15.48 6.81
CA ALA A 4 -6.29 -14.83 7.86
C ALA A 4 -4.91 -14.34 7.38
N ILE A 5 -4.33 -15.00 6.36
CA ILE A 5 -3.07 -14.54 5.74
C ILE A 5 -3.34 -13.28 4.90
N LEU A 6 -4.41 -13.27 4.12
CA LEU A 6 -4.79 -12.11 3.31
C LEU A 6 -5.15 -10.89 4.17
N ASP A 7 -5.83 -11.10 5.29
CA ASP A 7 -6.14 -10.02 6.25
C ASP A 7 -4.88 -9.36 6.83
N GLU A 8 -3.86 -10.15 7.19
CA GLU A 8 -2.60 -9.60 7.71
C GLU A 8 -1.80 -8.88 6.60
N CYS A 9 -1.83 -9.40 5.37
CA CYS A 9 -1.25 -8.73 4.21
C CYS A 9 -1.91 -7.37 3.96
N GLU A 10 -3.24 -7.30 3.93
CA GLU A 10 -3.99 -6.06 3.70
C GLU A 10 -3.70 -5.02 4.79
N ARG A 11 -3.61 -5.46 6.05
CA ARG A 11 -3.21 -4.60 7.18
C ARG A 11 -1.81 -4.01 7.00
N GLY A 12 -0.85 -4.83 6.58
CA GLY A 12 0.52 -4.37 6.30
C GLY A 12 0.56 -3.36 5.15
N GLU A 13 -0.21 -3.60 4.10
CA GLU A 13 -0.28 -2.72 2.93
C GLU A 13 -1.00 -1.40 3.23
N ASP A 14 -2.02 -1.40 4.08
CA ASP A 14 -2.65 -0.17 4.57
C ASP A 14 -1.70 0.68 5.41
N ALA A 15 -0.91 0.04 6.29
CA ALA A 15 0.13 0.73 7.05
C ALA A 15 1.19 1.36 6.10
N ALA A 16 1.60 0.62 5.07
CA ALA A 16 2.53 1.11 4.06
C ALA A 16 1.93 2.31 3.28
N LYS A 17 0.69 2.20 2.78
CA LYS A 17 -0.01 3.30 2.07
C LYS A 17 -0.04 4.57 2.90
N ARG A 18 -0.42 4.45 4.18
CA ARG A 18 -0.47 5.59 5.09
C ARG A 18 0.90 6.24 5.28
N ALA A 19 1.96 5.45 5.46
CA ALA A 19 3.31 5.99 5.59
C ALA A 19 3.76 6.74 4.33
N TYR A 20 3.43 6.23 3.14
CA TYR A 20 3.70 6.90 1.87
C TYR A 20 2.89 8.21 1.71
N GLU A 21 1.61 8.22 2.09
CA GLU A 21 0.77 9.43 2.08
C GLU A 21 1.32 10.51 3.02
N GLU A 22 1.67 10.13 4.25
CA GLU A 22 2.27 11.03 5.23
C GLU A 22 3.62 11.58 4.74
N ALA A 23 4.46 10.74 4.10
CA ALA A 23 5.73 11.19 3.51
C ALA A 23 5.52 12.20 2.37
N LEU A 24 4.56 11.95 1.48
CA LEU A 24 4.26 12.85 0.35
C LEU A 24 3.70 14.21 0.77
N GLN A 25 3.19 14.36 2.01
CA GLN A 25 2.76 15.64 2.55
C GLN A 25 3.92 16.51 3.07
N GLN A 26 5.11 15.93 3.27
CA GLN A 26 6.27 16.69 3.73
C GLN A 26 6.90 17.51 2.61
N ASP A 27 7.71 18.51 2.98
CA ASP A 27 8.57 19.18 2.01
C ASP A 27 9.78 18.28 1.70
N LEU A 28 9.83 17.81 0.46
CA LEU A 28 10.75 16.81 0.00
C LEU A 28 11.47 17.32 -1.25
N PRO A 29 12.78 17.04 -1.40
CA PRO A 29 13.47 17.20 -2.67
C PRO A 29 12.69 16.55 -3.82
N ALA A 30 12.72 17.17 -5.01
CA ALA A 30 11.87 16.77 -6.14
C ALA A 30 12.12 15.33 -6.60
N ASP A 31 13.37 14.87 -6.56
CA ASP A 31 13.80 13.51 -6.86
C ASP A 31 13.24 12.51 -5.83
N VAL A 32 13.34 12.83 -4.54
CA VAL A 32 12.80 12.01 -3.45
C VAL A 32 11.28 11.91 -3.55
N ARG A 33 10.59 13.04 -3.76
CA ARG A 33 9.13 13.07 -3.97
C ARG A 33 8.70 12.20 -5.15
N THR A 34 9.46 12.24 -6.24
CA THR A 34 9.19 11.42 -7.44
C THR A 34 9.34 9.93 -7.15
N MET A 35 10.41 9.54 -6.46
CA MET A 35 10.64 8.16 -6.05
C MET A 35 9.54 7.64 -5.12
N ILE A 36 9.22 8.39 -4.06
CA ILE A 36 8.16 8.05 -3.10
C ILE A 36 6.81 7.95 -3.82
N GLY A 37 6.50 8.88 -4.73
CA GLY A 37 5.26 8.84 -5.52
C GLY A 37 5.17 7.62 -6.44
N LYS A 38 6.29 7.13 -6.99
CA LYS A 38 6.32 5.89 -7.77
C LYS A 38 6.03 4.68 -6.87
N GLN A 39 6.74 4.56 -5.75
CA GLN A 39 6.56 3.44 -4.82
C GLN A 39 5.14 3.40 -4.24
N TYR A 40 4.58 4.55 -3.88
CA TYR A 40 3.20 4.65 -3.39
C TYR A 40 2.18 4.08 -4.38
N ARG A 41 2.36 4.34 -5.69
CA ARG A 41 1.48 3.76 -6.72
C ARG A 41 1.57 2.25 -6.77
N GLU A 42 2.79 1.70 -6.67
CA GLU A 42 3.01 0.25 -6.65
C GLU A 42 2.37 -0.40 -5.42
N VAL A 43 2.51 0.22 -4.24
CA VAL A 43 1.85 -0.26 -3.00
C VAL A 43 0.33 -0.23 -3.13
N LYS A 44 -0.24 0.84 -3.71
CA LYS A 44 -1.69 0.91 -3.96
C LYS A 44 -2.18 -0.22 -4.87
N MET A 45 -1.44 -0.52 -5.93
CA MET A 45 -1.80 -1.62 -6.85
C MET A 45 -1.76 -2.98 -6.16
N ASN A 46 -0.74 -3.24 -5.34
CA ASN A 46 -0.64 -4.49 -4.58
C ASN A 46 -1.77 -4.63 -3.56
N HIS A 47 -2.06 -3.56 -2.81
CA HIS A 47 -3.19 -3.48 -1.89
C HIS A 47 -4.52 -3.83 -2.55
N ASP A 48 -4.80 -3.24 -3.71
CA ASP A 48 -6.04 -3.53 -4.43
C ASP A 48 -6.11 -5.00 -4.86
N SER A 49 -4.99 -5.59 -5.27
CA SER A 49 -4.90 -7.02 -5.61
C SER A 49 -5.18 -7.93 -4.39
N VAL A 50 -4.58 -7.65 -3.23
CA VAL A 50 -4.80 -8.43 -1.99
C VAL A 50 -6.25 -8.33 -1.52
N ARG A 51 -6.81 -7.12 -1.52
CA ARG A 51 -8.22 -6.90 -1.18
C ARG A 51 -9.14 -7.69 -2.11
N ASP A 52 -8.88 -7.67 -3.41
CA ASP A 52 -9.71 -8.36 -4.39
C ASP A 52 -9.60 -9.90 -4.24
N MET A 53 -8.41 -10.43 -3.93
CA MET A 53 -8.22 -11.85 -3.57
C MET A 53 -8.97 -12.23 -2.29
N ARG A 54 -8.90 -11.40 -1.24
CA ARG A 54 -9.63 -11.63 0.02
C ARG A 54 -11.13 -11.68 -0.21
N ASN A 55 -11.66 -10.71 -0.98
CA ASN A 55 -13.08 -10.62 -1.29
C ASN A 55 -13.58 -11.82 -2.11
N ALA A 56 -12.74 -12.41 -2.97
CA ALA A 56 -13.10 -13.60 -3.75
C ALA A 56 -13.13 -14.89 -2.91
N MET A 57 -12.52 -14.88 -1.73
CA MET A 57 -12.49 -16.00 -0.78
C MET A 57 -13.57 -15.90 0.32
N ALA A 58 -14.32 -14.80 0.37
CA ALA A 58 -15.43 -14.57 1.29
C ALA A 58 -16.75 -15.10 0.71
#